data_AF-D3VJB4-F1
#
_entry.id   AF-D3VJB4-F1
#
_cell.length_a   1.000
_cell.length_b   1.000
_cell.length_c   1.000
_cell.angle_alpha   90.00
_cell.angle_beta   90.00
_cell.angle_gamma   90.00
#
_symmetry.space_group_name_H-M   'P 1'
#
loop_
_entity.id
_entity.type
_entity.pdbx_description
1 polymer ?
#
loop_
_entity_poly.entity_id
_entity_poly.type
_entity_poly.pdbx_seq_one_letter_code
_entity_poly.pdbx_strand_id
1 'polypeptide(L)' 'MHNTTRDSRVCDRIKAGLLAHEGWTAQRIARALRIHDSTVSRHLKDFLAQEKLPRKMAALKAISLPNAPLT' A
#
# COMPACT_ATOMS: atom_id res chain seq x y z
N MET A 1 30.12 1.89 -9.58
CA MET A 1 29.39 0.66 -9.21
C MET A 1 27.91 0.98 -9.16
N HIS A 2 27.10 0.41 -10.05
CA HIS A 2 25.66 0.68 -10.12
C HIS A 2 24.89 -0.33 -9.26
N ASN A 3 24.83 -0.10 -7.95
CA ASN A 3 23.89 -0.84 -7.09
C ASN A 3 22.50 -0.19 -7.17
N THR A 4 21.87 -0.27 -8.34
CA THR A 4 20.41 -0.16 -8.39
C THR A 4 19.85 -1.51 -7.99
N THR A 5 19.88 -1.81 -6.69
CA THR A 5 19.20 -2.98 -6.13
C THR A 5 17.71 -2.79 -6.37
N ARG A 6 17.24 -3.28 -7.52
CA ARG A 6 15.82 -3.36 -7.85
C ARG A 6 15.26 -4.48 -7.00
N ASP A 7 14.76 -4.13 -5.81
CA ASP A 7 14.09 -5.10 -4.95
C ASP A 7 12.80 -5.54 -5.65
N SER A 8 12.85 -6.70 -6.28
CA SER A 8 11.73 -7.27 -7.04
C SER A 8 10.48 -7.42 -6.19
N ARG A 9 10.66 -7.70 -4.88
CA ARG A 9 9.56 -7.88 -3.93
C ARG A 9 8.80 -6.58 -3.68
N VAL A 10 9.50 -5.44 -3.66
CA VAL A 10 8.86 -4.12 -3.55
C VAL A 10 8.03 -3.83 -4.80
N CYS A 11 8.55 -4.16 -5.98
CA CYS A 11 7.83 -4.00 -7.24
C CYS A 11 6.56 -4.88 -7.28
N ASP A 12 6.68 -6.15 -6.90
CA ASP A 12 5.55 -7.09 -6.86
C ASP A 12 4.49 -6.68 -5.85
N ARG A 13 4.89 -6.12 -4.71
CA ARG A 13 3.94 -5.55 -3.74
C ARG A 13 3.14 -4.38 -4.29
N ILE A 14 3.82 -3.43 -4.97
CA ILE A 14 3.15 -2.27 -5.57
C ILE A 14 2.20 -2.72 -6.68
N LYS A 15 2.64 -3.62 -7.56
CA LYS A 15 1.80 -4.19 -8.63
C LYS A 15 0.57 -4.92 -8.06
N ALA A 16 0.75 -5.72 -7.02
CA ALA A 16 -0.35 -6.42 -6.38
C ALA A 16 -1.38 -5.44 -5.78
N GLY A 17 -0.93 -4.36 -5.15
CA GLY A 17 -1.82 -3.30 -4.63
C GLY A 17 -2.61 -2.59 -5.74
N LEU A 18 -1.95 -2.20 -6.83
CA LEU A 18 -2.59 -1.57 -7.99
C LEU A 18 -3.66 -2.48 -8.63
N LEU A 19 -3.31 -3.74 -8.90
CA LEU A 19 -4.25 -4.70 -9.49
C LEU A 19 -5.43 -5.00 -8.55
N ALA A 20 -5.20 -5.03 -7.24
CA ALA A 20 -6.28 -5.18 -6.27
C ALA A 20 -7.22 -3.98 -6.26
N HIS A 21 -6.71 -2.75 -6.42
CA HIS A 21 -7.53 -1.55 -6.57
C HIS A 21 -8.37 -1.56 -7.86
N GLU A 22 -7.89 -2.22 -8.92
CA GLU A 22 -8.67 -2.50 -10.14
C GLU A 22 -9.70 -3.64 -9.98
N GLY A 23 -9.84 -4.22 -8.78
CA GLY A 23 -10.79 -5.30 -8.48
C GLY A 23 -10.32 -6.69 -8.89
N TRP A 24 -9.01 -6.90 -9.13
CA TRP A 24 -8.49 -8.22 -9.41
C TRP A 24 -8.46 -9.09 -8.16
N THR A 25 -8.83 -10.37 -8.30
CA THR A 25 -8.71 -11.33 -7.21
C THR A 25 -7.25 -11.75 -6.98
N ALA A 26 -6.91 -12.14 -5.75
CA ALA A 26 -5.55 -12.58 -5.39
C ALA A 26 -5.02 -13.69 -6.31
N GLN A 27 -5.88 -14.65 -6.69
CA GLN A 27 -5.52 -15.72 -7.63
C GLN A 27 -5.21 -15.20 -9.04
N ARG A 28 -5.94 -14.17 -9.50
CA ARG A 28 -5.72 -13.56 -10.81
C ARG A 28 -4.42 -12.78 -10.84
N ILE A 29 -4.13 -12.07 -9.75
CA ILE A 29 -2.87 -11.36 -9.50
C ILE A 29 -1.70 -12.36 -9.45
N ALA A 30 -1.85 -13.47 -8.73
CA ALA A 30 -0.84 -14.54 -8.61
C ALA A 30 -0.46 -15.11 -9.99
N ARG A 31 -1.46 -15.38 -10.84
CA ARG A 31 -1.25 -15.84 -12.21
C ARG A 31 -0.54 -14.79 -13.07
N ALA A 32 -0.96 -13.52 -12.99
CA ALA A 32 -0.39 -12.43 -13.78
C ALA A 32 1.07 -12.12 -13.41
N LEU A 33 1.38 -12.11 -12.11
CA LEU A 33 2.71 -11.85 -11.58
C LEU A 33 3.61 -13.10 -11.53
N ARG A 34 3.06 -14.29 -11.83
CA ARG A 34 3.75 -15.60 -11.70
C ARG A 34 4.36 -15.81 -10.31
N ILE A 35 3.63 -15.43 -9.27
CA ILE A 35 4.01 -15.62 -7.86
C ILE A 35 2.93 -16.41 -7.14
N HIS A 36 3.32 -17.11 -6.08
CA HIS A 36 2.39 -17.94 -5.32
C HIS A 36 1.32 -17.10 -4.62
N ASP A 37 0.10 -17.63 -4.53
CA ASP A 37 -1.06 -16.92 -3.95
C ASP A 37 -0.83 -16.48 -2.49
N SER A 38 -0.11 -17.29 -1.70
CA SER A 38 0.30 -16.94 -0.34
C SER A 38 1.19 -15.68 -0.29
N THR A 39 2.05 -15.49 -1.29
CA THR A 39 2.90 -14.31 -1.43
C THR A 39 2.08 -13.08 -1.82
N VAL A 40 1.10 -13.23 -2.72
CA VAL A 40 0.15 -12.17 -3.07
C VAL A 40 -0.64 -11.73 -1.84
N SER A 41 -1.18 -12.69 -1.08
CA SER A 41 -1.91 -12.43 0.16
C SER A 41 -1.06 -11.66 1.18
N ARG A 42 0.22 -11.99 1.30
CA ARG A 42 1.17 -11.25 2.14
C ARG A 42 1.41 -9.84 1.59
N HIS A 43 1.62 -9.68 0.28
CA HIS A 43 1.83 -8.39 -0.35
C HIS A 43 0.64 -7.45 -0.19
N LEU A 44 -0.58 -7.96 -0.32
CA LEU A 44 -1.81 -7.18 -0.08
C LEU A 44 -1.91 -6.74 1.38
N LYS A 45 -1.60 -7.63 2.33
CA LYS A 45 -1.54 -7.28 3.78
C LYS A 45 -0.49 -6.22 4.07
N ASP A 46 0.72 -6.37 3.53
CA ASP A 46 1.79 -5.37 3.67
C ASP A 46 1.43 -4.04 3.03
N PHE A 47 0.77 -4.05 1.86
CA PHE A 47 0.30 -2.85 1.17
C PHE A 47 -0.72 -2.08 2.03
N LEU A 48 -1.74 -2.76 2.55
CA LEU A 48 -2.74 -2.18 3.45
C LEU A 48 -2.13 -1.69 4.78
N ALA A 49 -1.16 -2.42 5.32
CA ALA A 49 -0.44 -2.01 6.53
C ALA A 49 0.42 -0.77 6.31
N GLN A 50 0.95 -0.57 5.09
CA GLN A 50 1.67 0.64 4.70
C GLN A 50 0.74 1.84 4.46
N GLU A 51 -0.45 1.64 3.89
CA GLU A 51 -1.48 2.69 3.82
C GLU A 51 -1.98 3.12 5.20
N LYS A 52 -2.01 2.20 6.18
CA LYS A 52 -2.42 2.48 7.56
C LYS A 52 -1.36 3.20 8.41
N LEU A 53 -0.20 3.53 7.86
CA LEU A 53 0.86 4.24 8.57
C LEU A 53 1.26 5.53 7.87
N PRO A 54 0.61 6.65 8.23
CA PRO A 54 1.33 7.89 8.37
C PRO A 54 1.72 8.05 9.84
N ARG A 55 2.76 7.34 10.30
CA ARG A 55 3.40 7.69 11.59
C ARG A 55 3.94 9.14 11.57
N LYS A 56 3.99 9.77 10.39
CA LYS A 56 4.35 11.18 10.18
C LYS A 56 3.16 12.13 9.92
N MET A 57 1.94 11.66 9.65
CA MET A 57 0.74 12.53 9.45
C MET A 57 -0.27 12.46 10.61
N ALA A 58 0.11 11.95 11.77
CA ALA A 58 -0.70 12.13 12.98
C ALA A 58 -0.60 13.57 13.54
N ALA A 59 0.45 14.33 13.19
CA ALA A 59 0.70 15.67 13.72
C ALA A 59 -0.01 16.81 12.95
N LEU A 60 -0.56 16.56 11.77
CA LEU A 60 -1.17 17.62 10.93
C LEU A 60 -2.70 17.74 11.07
N LYS A 61 -3.35 16.88 11.85
CA LYS A 61 -4.82 16.94 12.04
C LYS A 61 -5.27 17.90 13.15
N ALA A 62 -4.36 18.68 13.74
CA ALA A 62 -4.65 19.60 14.83
C ALA A 62 -4.80 21.09 14.42
N ILE A 63 -4.58 21.46 13.14
CA ILE A 63 -4.51 22.88 12.72
C ILE A 63 -5.73 23.34 11.90
N SER A 64 -6.78 22.53 11.77
CA SER A 64 -8.02 22.98 11.13
C SER A 64 -9.26 22.43 11.83
N LEU A 65 -9.60 23.00 12.98
CA LEU A 65 -11.00 23.17 13.36
C LEU A 65 -11.35 24.66 13.12
N PRO A 66 -12.36 24.97 12.30
CA PRO A 66 -12.84 26.34 12.17
C PRO A 66 -13.51 26.77 13.48
N ASN A 67 -13.11 27.96 13.94
CA ASN A 67 -13.71 28.77 14.98
C ASN A 67 -15.24 28.58 15.07
N ALA A 68 -15.74 28.03 16.18
CA ALA A 68 -17.16 28.04 16.51
C ALA A 68 -17.51 29.38 17.19
N PRO A 69 -18.61 30.05 16.82
CA PRO A 69 -18.96 31.36 17.38
C PRO A 69 -19.40 31.21 18.84
N LEU A 70 -18.93 32.12 19.68
CA LEU A 70 -19.44 32.31 21.04
C LEU A 70 -20.83 32.95 20.91
N THR A 71 -21.89 32.18 21.16
CA THR A 71 -23.22 32.70 21.52
C THR A 71 -23.34 32.82 23.02
#